data_AF-A0A7R9AG07-F1
#
_entry.id   AF-A0A7R9AG07-F1
#
_cell.length_a   1.000
_cell.length_b   1.000
_cell.length_c   1.000
_cell.angle_alpha   90.00
_cell.angle_beta   90.00
_cell.angle_gamma   90.00
#
_symmetry.space_group_name_H-M   'P 1'
#
loop_
_entity.id
_entity.type
_entity.pdbx_description
1 polymer ?
#
loop_
_entity_poly.entity_id
_entity_poly.type
_entity_poly.pdbx_seq_one_letter_code
_entity_poly.pdbx_strand_id
1 'polypeptide(L)'
;MDQQFSQEDEKAMFFFSLLDKNLKEIKDLGALQFYVWLRHFWPSVKSSFGRIMGRIDIVKETFKSLCKEHKKTFDPNNIRDYIDVYLNEMKEQEEKGEKNPNFNDLQLQINIQDLYFAGSETTGNTVRWAILLLALNPDVQKRAQEEIDSVIGRDRVPSYDDKKRY
;
A
#
# COMPACT_ATOMS: atom_id res chain seq x y z
N MET A 1 8.91 5.46 17.18
CA MET A 1 7.71 6.32 17.10
C MET A 1 6.93 5.78 15.93
N ASP A 2 5.84 5.05 16.21
CA ASP A 2 5.03 4.44 15.17
C ASP A 2 4.34 5.55 14.36
N GLN A 3 4.82 5.81 13.15
CA GLN A 3 4.14 6.66 12.18
C GLN A 3 2.95 5.89 11.60
N GLN A 4 1.93 5.63 12.42
CA GLN A 4 0.61 5.31 11.89
C GLN A 4 0.00 6.61 11.36
N PHE A 5 -0.39 6.62 10.09
CA PHE A 5 -1.14 7.73 9.51
C PHE A 5 -2.40 7.97 10.34
N SER A 6 -2.63 9.20 10.77
CA SER A 6 -3.85 9.60 11.47
C SER A 6 -5.08 9.31 10.60
N GLN A 7 -6.27 9.10 11.18
CA GLN A 7 -7.50 9.02 10.36
C GLN A 7 -7.80 10.33 9.59
N GLU A 8 -7.14 11.43 9.98
CA GLU A 8 -7.18 12.72 9.31
C GLU A 8 -5.92 13.01 8.47
N ASP A 9 -5.09 12.01 8.19
CA ASP A 9 -3.86 12.22 7.41
C ASP A 9 -4.24 12.56 5.96
N GLU A 10 -4.27 13.86 5.67
CA GLU A 10 -4.56 14.43 4.36
C GLU A 10 -3.70 13.77 3.28
N LYS A 11 -2.48 13.33 3.63
CA LYS A 11 -1.58 12.58 2.76
C LYS A 11 -2.14 11.21 2.37
N ALA A 12 -2.63 10.42 3.33
CA ALA A 12 -3.20 9.10 3.06
C ALA A 12 -4.46 9.22 2.19
N MET A 13 -5.36 10.14 2.54
CA MET A 13 -6.56 10.44 1.76
C MET A 13 -6.23 10.96 0.36
N PHE A 14 -5.18 11.77 0.23
CA PHE A 14 -4.65 12.22 -1.05
C PHE A 14 -4.14 11.05 -1.91
N PHE A 15 -3.36 10.11 -1.34
CA PHE A 15 -2.90 8.91 -2.04
C PHE A 15 -4.06 8.00 -2.47
N PHE A 16 -5.05 7.79 -1.60
CA PHE A 16 -6.26 7.04 -1.96
C PHE A 16 -7.01 7.71 -3.12
N SER A 17 -7.12 9.03 -3.11
CA SER A 17 -7.77 9.77 -4.19
C SER A 17 -6.99 9.68 -5.51
N LEU A 18 -5.65 9.68 -5.46
CA LEU A 18 -4.79 9.52 -6.62
C LEU A 18 -4.91 8.11 -7.21
N LEU A 19 -4.94 7.08 -6.36
CA LEU A 19 -5.16 5.70 -6.75
C LEU A 19 -6.51 5.51 -7.44
N ASP A 20 -7.61 5.93 -6.81
CA ASP A 20 -8.95 5.75 -7.37
C ASP A 20 -9.10 6.46 -8.72
N LYS A 21 -8.53 7.67 -8.85
CA LYS A 21 -8.50 8.39 -10.12
C LYS A 21 -7.63 7.71 -11.17
N ASN A 22 -6.47 7.17 -10.78
CA ASN A 22 -5.60 6.43 -11.69
C ASN A 22 -6.26 5.13 -12.16
N LEU A 23 -6.92 4.37 -11.28
CA LEU A 23 -7.63 3.14 -11.65
C LEU A 23 -8.79 3.41 -12.61
N LYS A 24 -9.55 4.49 -12.39
CA LYS A 24 -10.61 4.92 -13.31
C LYS A 24 -10.07 5.26 -14.70
N GLU A 25 -8.94 5.97 -14.78
CA GLU A 25 -8.35 6.32 -16.07
C GLU A 25 -7.55 5.16 -16.70
N ILE A 26 -7.02 4.21 -15.91
CA ILE A 26 -6.40 2.97 -16.41
C ILE A 26 -7.42 2.12 -17.14
N LYS A 27 -8.70 2.12 -16.73
CA LYS A 27 -9.78 1.46 -17.49
C LYS A 27 -9.90 2.03 -18.91
N ASP A 28 -9.74 3.34 -19.07
CA ASP A 28 -9.71 3.99 -20.39
C ASP A 28 -8.43 3.67 -21.19
N LEU A 29 -7.35 3.27 -20.50
CA LEU A 29 -6.10 2.81 -21.11
C LEU A 29 -6.07 1.28 -21.34
N GLY A 30 -7.10 0.52 -20.96
CA GLY A 30 -7.11 -0.95 -21.12
C GLY A 30 -6.86 -1.40 -22.56
N ALA A 31 -7.35 -0.62 -23.53
CA ALA A 31 -7.08 -0.86 -24.95
C ALA A 31 -5.59 -0.69 -25.33
N LEU A 32 -4.82 0.14 -24.61
CA LEU A 32 -3.39 0.33 -24.86
C LEU A 32 -2.53 -0.82 -24.37
N GLN A 33 -3.01 -1.62 -23.41
CA GLN A 33 -2.30 -2.85 -23.01
C GLN A 33 -2.19 -3.84 -24.17
N PHE A 34 -3.20 -3.85 -25.06
CA PHE A 34 -3.23 -4.72 -26.23
C PHE A 34 -2.81 -4.00 -27.53
N TYR A 35 -3.01 -2.68 -27.60
CA TYR A 35 -2.84 -1.90 -28.83
C TYR A 35 -2.10 -0.58 -28.58
N VAL A 36 -0.81 -0.68 -28.26
CA VAL A 36 0.09 0.46 -27.94
C VAL A 36 0.09 1.56 -29.01
N TRP A 37 -0.15 1.22 -30.27
CA TRP A 37 -0.17 2.18 -31.38
C TRP A 37 -1.34 3.19 -31.30
N LEU A 38 -2.44 2.85 -30.60
CA LEU A 38 -3.60 3.72 -30.40
C LEU A 38 -3.25 5.04 -29.69
N ARG A 39 -2.13 5.09 -28.95
CA ARG A 39 -1.64 6.31 -28.28
C ARG A 39 -1.34 7.48 -29.22
N HIS A 40 -1.06 7.19 -30.51
CA HIS A 40 -0.74 8.21 -31.51
C HIS A 40 -1.99 8.77 -32.20
N PHE A 41 -3.08 8.01 -32.21
CA PHE A 41 -4.28 8.31 -33.01
C PHE A 41 -5.49 8.71 -32.17
N TRP A 42 -5.51 8.42 -30.87
CA TRP A 42 -6.61 8.75 -29.98
C TRP A 42 -6.26 9.97 -29.09
N PRO A 43 -6.80 11.17 -29.36
CA PRO A 43 -6.43 12.39 -28.62
C PRO A 43 -6.74 12.32 -27.12
N SER A 44 -7.87 11.72 -26.72
CA SER A 44 -8.23 11.51 -25.31
C SER A 44 -7.25 10.60 -24.57
N VAL A 45 -6.67 9.60 -25.24
CA VAL A 45 -5.63 8.73 -24.66
C VAL A 45 -4.35 9.52 -24.40
N LYS A 46 -3.94 10.36 -25.35
CA LYS A 46 -2.75 11.22 -25.17
C LYS A 46 -2.93 12.19 -23.99
N SER A 47 -4.11 12.78 -23.85
CA SER A 47 -4.46 13.67 -22.73
C SER A 47 -4.51 12.92 -21.38
N SER A 48 -5.15 11.74 -21.33
CA SER A 48 -5.18 10.89 -20.13
C SER A 48 -3.79 10.40 -19.74
N PHE A 49 -2.95 10.02 -20.71
CA PHE A 49 -1.58 9.60 -20.45
C PHE A 49 -0.76 10.70 -19.77
N GLY A 50 -0.85 11.95 -20.25
CA GLY A 50 -0.17 13.08 -19.62
C GLY A 50 -0.60 13.32 -18.16
N ARG A 51 -1.91 13.23 -17.88
CA ARG A 51 -2.47 13.38 -16.52
C ARG A 51 -2.02 12.24 -15.59
N ILE A 52 -2.04 11.00 -16.08
CA ILE A 52 -1.59 9.82 -15.33
C ILE A 52 -0.09 9.95 -14.99
N MET A 53 0.75 10.32 -15.97
CA MET A 53 2.18 10.48 -15.74
C MET A 53 2.46 11.54 -14.67
N GLY A 54 1.78 12.69 -14.72
CA GLY A 54 1.95 13.72 -13.68
C GLY A 54 1.57 13.25 -12.28
N ARG A 55 0.53 12.41 -12.15
CA ARG A 55 0.15 11.80 -10.87
C ARG A 55 1.16 10.75 -10.40
N ILE A 56 1.65 9.92 -11.31
CA ILE A 56 2.71 8.94 -11.03
C ILE A 56 3.96 9.65 -10.50
N ASP A 57 4.33 10.80 -11.06
CA ASP A 57 5.50 11.55 -10.61
C ASP A 57 5.34 12.09 -9.19
N ILE A 58 4.15 12.60 -8.83
CA ILE A 58 3.84 13.04 -7.46
C ILE A 58 3.98 11.88 -6.46
N VAL A 59 3.44 10.72 -6.83
CA VAL A 59 3.53 9.50 -6.01
C VAL A 59 4.99 9.08 -5.84
N LYS A 60 5.75 9.03 -6.94
CA LYS A 60 7.17 8.67 -6.92
C LYS A 60 7.96 9.61 -6.01
N GLU A 61 7.81 10.92 -6.16
CA GLU A 61 8.52 11.90 -5.33
C GLU A 61 8.15 11.77 -3.84
N THR A 62 6.90 11.43 -3.52
CA THR A 62 6.52 11.18 -2.14
C THR A 62 7.23 9.97 -1.56
N PHE A 63 7.16 8.80 -2.21
CA PHE A 63 7.86 7.61 -1.72
C PHE A 63 9.37 7.78 -1.66
N LYS A 64 9.95 8.52 -2.61
CA LYS A 64 11.37 8.89 -2.59
C LYS A 64 11.72 9.75 -1.37
N SER A 65 10.88 10.73 -1.03
CA SER A 65 11.09 11.56 0.17
C SER A 65 10.99 10.74 1.46
N LEU A 66 10.04 9.81 1.53
CA LEU A 66 9.88 8.87 2.65
C LEU A 66 11.13 7.99 2.83
N CYS A 67 11.63 7.40 1.75
CA CYS A 67 12.85 6.59 1.78
C CYS A 67 14.06 7.43 2.23
N LYS A 68 14.16 8.69 1.78
CA LYS A 68 15.21 9.61 2.18
C LYS A 68 15.15 9.96 3.68
N GLU A 69 13.96 10.09 4.25
CA GLU A 69 13.77 10.34 5.68
C GLU A 69 14.19 9.12 6.52
N HIS A 70 13.83 7.92 6.08
CA HIS A 70 14.25 6.67 6.74
C HIS A 70 15.76 6.53 6.72
N LYS A 71 16.40 6.77 5.57
CA LYS A 71 17.87 6.77 5.45
C LYS A 71 18.57 7.74 6.41
N LYS A 72 18.00 8.93 6.64
CA LYS A 72 18.57 9.92 7.58
C LYS A 72 18.50 9.48 9.04
N THR A 73 17.49 8.69 9.37
CA THR A 73 17.16 8.27 10.74
C THR A 73 17.48 6.79 10.98
N PHE A 74 18.17 6.16 10.03
CA PHE A 74 18.48 4.74 10.05
C PHE A 74 19.46 4.42 11.18
N ASP A 75 19.08 3.46 12.02
CA ASP A 75 19.91 2.90 13.09
C ASP A 75 19.93 1.37 12.97
N PRO A 76 21.08 0.75 12.66
CA PRO A 76 21.21 -0.70 12.56
C PRO A 76 20.81 -1.46 13.83
N ASN A 77 20.84 -0.81 15.00
CA ASN A 77 20.45 -1.43 16.27
C ASN A 77 18.95 -1.32 16.56
N ASN A 78 18.21 -0.56 15.75
CA ASN A 78 16.80 -0.29 15.95
C ASN A 78 16.05 -0.24 14.61
N ILE A 79 15.71 -1.42 14.11
CA ILE A 79 14.97 -1.60 12.86
C ILE A 79 13.47 -1.33 13.09
N ARG A 80 12.94 -0.28 12.46
CA ARG A 80 11.55 0.18 12.69
C ARG A 80 10.53 -0.51 11.79
N ASP A 81 10.89 -0.73 10.53
CA ASP A 81 9.97 -1.18 9.48
C ASP A 81 10.72 -1.82 8.30
N TYR A 82 9.97 -2.17 7.25
CA TYR A 82 10.51 -2.77 6.04
C TYR A 82 11.61 -1.91 5.38
N ILE A 83 11.52 -0.58 5.41
CA ILE A 83 12.53 0.29 4.79
C ILE A 83 13.85 0.10 5.52
N ASP A 84 13.85 0.12 6.86
CA ASP A 84 15.06 -0.11 7.64
C ASP A 84 15.64 -1.51 7.44
N VAL A 85 14.79 -2.54 7.35
CA VAL A 85 15.25 -3.91 7.02
C VAL A 85 15.99 -3.92 5.68
N TYR A 86 15.42 -3.27 4.66
CA TYR A 86 16.01 -3.19 3.34
C TYR A 86 17.32 -2.38 3.33
N LEU A 87 17.38 -1.27 4.09
CA LEU A 87 18.59 -0.47 4.23
C LEU A 87 19.72 -1.24 4.94
N ASN A 88 19.38 -2.08 5.93
CA ASN A 88 20.35 -2.95 6.58
C ASN A 88 20.94 -3.98 5.58
N GLU A 89 20.09 -4.61 4.77
CA GLU A 89 20.53 -5.55 3.72
C GLU A 89 21.43 -4.86 2.67
N MET A 90 21.08 -3.63 2.24
CA MET A 90 21.93 -2.85 1.35
C MET A 90 23.32 -2.63 1.94
N LYS A 91 23.39 -2.25 3.22
CA LYS A 91 24.66 -2.03 3.92
C LYS A 91 25.48 -3.31 4.03
N GLU A 92 24.86 -4.44 4.33
CA GLU A 92 25.55 -5.74 4.39
C GLU A 92 26.14 -6.15 3.03
N GLN A 93 25.44 -5.87 1.91
CA GLN A 93 25.94 -6.17 0.56
C GLN A 93 27.12 -5.27 0.17
N GLU A 94 27.06 -3.99 0.57
CA GLU A 94 28.18 -3.07 0.41
C GLU A 94 29.42 -3.54 1.18
N GLU A 95 29.25 -3.97 2.44
CA GLU A 95 30.34 -4.51 3.28
C GLU A 95 30.93 -5.81 2.72
N LYS A 96 30.11 -6.66 2.11
CA LYS A 96 30.53 -7.89 1.41
C LYS A 96 31.20 -7.62 0.05
N GLY A 97 31.17 -6.38 -0.44
CA GLY A 97 31.79 -5.99 -1.70
C GLY A 97 31.07 -6.55 -2.94
N GLU A 98 29.75 -6.72 -2.88
CA GLU A 98 28.96 -7.22 -4.00
C GLU A 98 29.00 -6.25 -5.19
N LYS A 99 29.38 -6.76 -6.37
CA LYS A 99 29.59 -5.92 -7.57
C LYS A 99 28.30 -5.48 -8.25
N ASN A 100 27.20 -6.22 -8.03
CA ASN A 100 25.87 -5.96 -8.59
C ASN A 100 24.81 -6.22 -7.51
N PRO A 101 24.65 -5.31 -6.53
CA PRO A 101 23.70 -5.52 -5.46
C PRO A 101 22.28 -5.51 -6.03
N ASN A 102 21.52 -6.57 -5.75
CA ASN A 102 20.09 -6.63 -6.09
C ASN A 102 19.29 -5.57 -5.29
N PHE A 103 19.86 -5.09 -4.19
CA PHE A 103 19.26 -4.12 -3.29
C PHE A 103 19.83 -2.74 -3.57
N ASN A 104 19.01 -1.89 -4.19
CA ASN A 104 19.35 -0.50 -4.47
C ASN A 104 18.14 0.42 -4.21
N ASP A 105 18.40 1.73 -4.26
CA ASP A 105 17.40 2.77 -3.96
C ASP A 105 16.19 2.75 -4.88
N LEU A 106 16.40 2.47 -6.17
CA LEU A 106 15.32 2.41 -7.13
C LEU A 106 14.39 1.22 -6.79
N GLN A 107 14.98 0.06 -6.49
CA GLN A 107 14.21 -1.12 -6.15
C GLN A 107 13.51 -0.99 -4.79
N LEU A 108 14.14 -0.34 -3.81
CA LEU A 108 13.49 0.01 -2.53
C LEU A 108 12.23 0.85 -2.77
N GLN A 109 12.36 1.90 -3.59
CA GLN A 109 11.24 2.79 -3.90
C GLN A 109 10.10 2.04 -4.61
N ILE A 110 10.42 1.17 -5.58
CA ILE A 110 9.43 0.35 -6.29
C ILE A 110 8.74 -0.61 -5.33
N ASN A 111 9.51 -1.34 -4.50
CA ASN A 111 8.95 -2.33 -3.58
C ASN A 111 7.99 -1.71 -2.56
N ILE A 112 8.36 -0.55 -1.99
CA ILE A 112 7.48 0.16 -1.05
C ILE A 112 6.20 0.65 -1.73
N GLN A 113 6.32 1.17 -2.96
CA GLN A 113 5.17 1.59 -3.74
C GLN A 113 4.21 0.41 -4.01
N ASP A 114 4.76 -0.74 -4.43
CA ASP A 114 4.00 -1.94 -4.72
C ASP A 114 3.31 -2.51 -3.46
N LEU A 115 4.06 -2.64 -2.36
CA LEU A 115 3.51 -3.12 -1.08
C LEU A 115 2.37 -2.23 -0.58
N TYR A 116 2.55 -0.91 -0.63
CA TYR A 116 1.53 0.04 -0.20
C TYR A 116 0.26 -0.09 -1.05
N PHE A 117 0.38 -0.12 -2.38
CA PHE A 117 -0.77 -0.19 -3.26
C PHE A 117 -1.49 -1.54 -3.21
N ALA A 118 -0.74 -2.64 -3.29
CA ALA A 118 -1.30 -3.99 -3.22
C ALA A 118 -2.07 -4.22 -1.91
N GLY A 119 -1.51 -3.79 -0.77
CA GLY A 119 -2.13 -3.97 0.54
C GLY A 119 -3.32 -3.06 0.77
N SER A 120 -3.22 -1.78 0.38
CA SER A 120 -4.24 -0.77 0.68
C SER A 120 -5.53 -0.98 -0.11
N GLU A 121 -5.44 -1.28 -1.41
CA GLU A 121 -6.63 -1.42 -2.25
C GLU A 121 -7.40 -2.71 -1.93
N THR A 122 -6.69 -3.84 -1.86
CA THR A 122 -7.31 -5.15 -1.67
C THR A 122 -7.95 -5.25 -0.28
N THR A 123 -7.17 -5.03 0.78
CA THR A 123 -7.65 -5.10 2.16
C THR A 123 -8.72 -4.06 2.43
N GLY A 124 -8.54 -2.82 1.94
CA GLY A 124 -9.52 -1.75 2.10
C GLY A 124 -10.87 -2.09 1.45
N ASN A 125 -10.86 -2.65 0.23
CA ASN A 125 -12.08 -3.10 -0.43
C ASN A 125 -12.70 -4.31 0.28
N THR A 126 -11.91 -5.29 0.72
CA THR A 126 -12.41 -6.45 1.47
C THR A 126 -13.11 -6.04 2.76
N VAL A 127 -12.53 -5.13 3.56
CA VAL A 127 -13.15 -4.64 4.79
C VAL A 127 -14.44 -3.89 4.50
N ARG A 128 -14.47 -3.04 3.46
CA ARG A 128 -15.68 -2.33 3.04
C ARG A 128 -16.81 -3.29 2.68
N TRP A 129 -16.52 -4.32 1.88
CA TRP A 129 -17.50 -5.35 1.53
C TRP A 129 -17.93 -6.18 2.73
N ALA A 130 -17.01 -6.55 3.62
CA ALA A 130 -17.33 -7.29 4.83
C ALA A 130 -18.33 -6.51 5.72
N ILE A 131 -18.08 -5.22 5.95
CA ILE A 131 -19.00 -4.35 6.72
C ILE A 131 -20.36 -4.24 6.03
N LEU A 132 -20.38 -4.01 4.72
CA LEU A 132 -21.62 -3.93 3.93
C LEU A 132 -22.44 -5.22 4.03
N LEU A 133 -21.79 -6.38 3.87
CA LEU A 133 -22.45 -7.67 3.96
C LEU A 133 -23.00 -7.95 5.36
N LEU A 134 -22.27 -7.58 6.42
CA LEU A 134 -22.77 -7.70 7.80
C LEU A 134 -24.00 -6.80 8.02
N ALA A 135 -23.96 -5.54 7.56
CA ALA A 135 -25.07 -4.61 7.71
C ALA A 135 -26.34 -5.07 6.96
N LEU A 136 -26.17 -5.74 5.81
CA LEU A 136 -27.29 -6.30 5.03
C LEU A 136 -27.81 -7.63 5.58
N ASN A 137 -27.07 -8.32 6.46
CA ASN A 137 -27.43 -9.63 7.01
C ASN A 137 -27.30 -9.62 8.55
N PRO A 138 -28.25 -9.00 9.27
CA PRO A 138 -28.15 -8.81 10.74
C PRO A 138 -28.05 -10.11 11.54
N ASP A 139 -28.62 -11.20 11.04
CA ASP A 139 -28.50 -12.54 11.61
C ASP A 139 -27.06 -13.06 11.57
N VAL A 140 -26.37 -12.88 10.44
CA VAL A 140 -24.94 -13.22 10.29
C VAL A 140 -24.09 -12.34 11.20
N GLN A 141 -24.36 -11.03 11.25
CA GLN A 141 -23.67 -10.11 12.14
C GLN A 141 -23.82 -10.50 13.61
N LYS A 142 -25.03 -10.88 14.05
CA LYS A 142 -25.29 -11.31 15.42
C LYS A 142 -24.49 -12.57 15.78
N ARG A 143 -24.46 -13.58 14.90
CA ARG A 143 -23.66 -14.79 15.14
C ARG A 143 -22.16 -14.50 15.25
N ALA A 144 -21.63 -13.63 14.39
CA ALA A 144 -20.22 -13.25 14.45
C ALA A 144 -19.88 -12.54 15.78
N GLN A 145 -20.78 -11.71 16.30
CA GLN A 145 -20.63 -11.07 17.61
C GLN A 145 -20.71 -12.08 18.76
N GLU A 146 -21.67 -13.02 18.71
CA GLU A 146 -21.81 -14.09 19.71
C GLU A 146 -20.55 -14.98 19.76
N GLU A 147 -19.97 -15.28 18.61
CA GLU A 147 -18.72 -16.04 18.50
C GLU A 147 -17.55 -15.31 19.16
N ILE A 148 -17.36 -14.02 18.82
CA ILE A 148 -16.35 -13.16 19.45
C ILE A 148 -16.54 -13.12 20.98
N ASP A 149 -17.78 -12.89 21.43
CA ASP A 149 -18.12 -12.86 22.86
C ASP A 149 -17.80 -14.20 23.55
N SER A 150 -18.01 -15.33 22.87
CA SER A 150 -17.78 -16.67 23.44
C SER A 150 -16.30 -17.05 23.56
N VAL A 151 -15.46 -16.68 22.57
CA VAL A 151 -14.04 -17.07 22.51
C VAL A 151 -13.16 -16.06 23.26
N ILE A 152 -13.47 -14.78 23.14
CA ILE A 152 -12.63 -13.67 23.61
C ILE A 152 -13.18 -13.07 24.90
N GLY A 153 -14.51 -13.05 25.06
CA GLY A 153 -15.19 -12.33 26.13
C GLY A 153 -15.35 -10.84 25.82
N ARG A 154 -15.95 -10.09 26.75
CA ARG A 154 -16.22 -8.66 26.61
C ARG A 154 -15.23 -7.75 27.35
N ASP A 155 -14.28 -8.33 28.07
CA ASP A 155 -13.37 -7.61 28.96
C ASP A 155 -12.11 -7.07 28.25
N ARG A 156 -11.88 -7.47 26.99
CA ARG A 156 -10.74 -7.03 26.18
C ARG A 156 -11.04 -7.06 24.69
N VAL A 157 -10.22 -6.36 23.91
CA VAL A 157 -10.27 -6.40 22.45
C VAL A 157 -9.61 -7.67 21.87
N PRO A 158 -9.99 -8.10 20.65
CA PRO A 158 -9.37 -9.22 19.96
C PRO A 158 -7.87 -9.03 19.70
N SER A 159 -7.13 -10.13 19.70
CA SER A 159 -5.69 -10.18 19.41
C SER A 159 -5.37 -11.34 18.44
N TYR A 160 -4.16 -11.34 17.86
CA TYR A 160 -3.74 -12.43 16.96
C TYR A 160 -3.69 -13.81 17.65
N ASP A 161 -3.48 -13.86 18.96
CA ASP A 161 -3.42 -15.12 19.71
C ASP A 161 -4.79 -15.82 19.81
N ASP A 162 -5.88 -15.06 19.65
CA ASP A 162 -7.24 -15.59 19.67
C ASP A 162 -7.53 -16.48 18.45
N LYS A 163 -6.77 -16.32 17.36
CA LYS A 163 -6.91 -17.16 16.16
C LYS A 163 -6.69 -18.65 16.44
N LYS A 164 -5.86 -19.00 17.42
CA LYS A 164 -5.57 -20.39 17.80
C LYS A 164 -6.66 -21.02 18.68
N ARG A 165 -7.59 -20.21 19.18
CA ARG A 165 -8.70 -20.65 20.05
C ARG A 165 -9.95 -21.02 19.26
N TYR A 166 -9.85 -20.93 17.93
CA TYR A 166 -10.81 -21.40 16.95
C TYR A 166 -10.59 -22.87 16.61
#